data_AF-A0A9P8CQX5-F1
#
_entry.id   AF-A0A9P8CQX5-F1
#
_cell.length_a   1.000
_cell.length_b   1.000
_cell.length_c   1.000
_cell.angle_alpha   90.00
_cell.angle_beta   90.00
_cell.angle_gamma   90.00
#
_symmetry.space_group_name_H-M   'P 1'
#
loop_
_entity.id
_entity.type
_entity.pdbx_description
1 polymer ?
#
loop_
_entity_poly.entity_id
_entity_poly.type
_entity_poly.pdbx_seq_one_letter_code
_entity_poly.pdbx_strand_id
1 'polypeptide(L)'
;MGRRSPCDKVYIIMCTSPDGPLTTSVLSVFAALQDANEECLRQARAAGVELTRESSTSGPETDTIGPVEPVRWDTLDGVSCWVEAFDVIPQRIQPSVLQ
;
A
#
# COMPACT_ATOMS: atom_id res chain seq x y z
N MET A 1 24.52 -10.84 -20.73
CA MET A 1 23.73 -11.22 -19.54
C MET A 1 22.78 -10.07 -19.23
N GLY A 2 21.48 -10.25 -19.48
CA GLY A 2 20.49 -9.21 -19.23
C GLY A 2 20.33 -8.99 -17.73
N ARG A 3 20.52 -7.75 -17.28
CA ARG A 3 20.07 -7.33 -15.95
C ARG A 3 18.58 -7.65 -15.89
N ARG A 4 18.15 -8.51 -14.96
CA ARG A 4 16.72 -8.63 -14.65
C ARG A 4 16.26 -7.23 -14.27
N SER A 5 15.40 -6.61 -15.07
CA SER A 5 14.68 -5.42 -14.64
C SER A 5 13.99 -5.75 -13.32
N PRO A 6 13.97 -4.82 -12.34
CA PRO A 6 13.09 -5.02 -11.19
C PRO A 6 11.68 -5.28 -11.73
N CYS A 7 10.97 -6.25 -11.16
CA CYS A 7 9.52 -6.28 -11.37
C CYS A 7 9.01 -4.95 -10.80
N ASP A 8 8.56 -4.04 -11.66
CA ASP A 8 8.04 -2.74 -11.24
C ASP A 8 6.75 -3.02 -10.47
N LYS A 9 6.85 -3.08 -9.15
CA LYS A 9 5.69 -3.25 -8.28
C LYS A 9 5.07 -1.88 -8.03
N VAL A 10 3.76 -1.86 -7.95
CA VAL A 10 3.02 -0.74 -7.37
C VAL A 10 2.34 -1.20 -6.09
N TYR A 11 2.23 -0.29 -5.14
CA TYR A 11 1.61 -0.53 -3.85
C TYR A 11 0.33 0.27 -3.80
N ILE A 12 -0.79 -0.43 -3.65
CA ILE A 12 -2.13 0.15 -3.72
C ILE A 12 -2.72 0.16 -2.32
N ILE A 13 -3.22 1.31 -1.88
CA ILE A 13 -4.03 1.41 -0.67
C ILE A 13 -5.46 1.06 -1.04
N MET A 14 -6.00 0.02 -0.41
CA MET A 14 -7.36 -0.45 -0.56
C MET A 14 -8.14 -0.29 0.74
N CYS A 15 -9.44 -0.04 0.62
CA CYS A 15 -10.33 0.12 1.76
C CYS A 15 -11.70 -0.50 1.49
N THR A 16 -12.27 -1.16 2.50
CA THR A 16 -13.64 -1.67 2.51
C THR A 16 -14.43 -1.00 3.62
N SER A 17 -15.65 -0.60 3.32
CA SER A 17 -16.59 -0.01 4.28
C SER A 17 -17.79 -0.94 4.53
N PRO A 18 -18.31 -1.02 5.77
CA PRO A 18 -19.51 -1.78 6.11
C PRO A 18 -20.80 -1.12 5.62
N ASP A 19 -20.78 0.18 5.29
CA ASP A 19 -21.98 0.99 5.03
C ASP A 19 -22.56 0.82 3.60
N GLY A 20 -22.18 -0.23 2.88
CA GLY A 20 -22.58 -0.45 1.49
C GLY A 20 -22.42 -1.90 1.03
N PRO A 21 -22.63 -2.17 -0.27
CA PRO A 21 -22.26 -3.47 -0.84
C PRO A 21 -20.77 -3.72 -0.55
N LEU A 22 -20.42 -4.97 -0.26
CA LEU A 22 -19.07 -5.41 0.10
C LEU A 22 -18.10 -5.12 -1.06
N THR A 23 -17.60 -3.88 -1.11
CA THR A 23 -16.86 -3.31 -2.24
C THR A 23 -15.52 -2.81 -1.72
N THR A 24 -14.46 -3.24 -2.38
CA THR A 24 -13.11 -2.75 -2.13
C THR A 24 -12.85 -1.55 -3.02
N SER A 25 -12.56 -0.42 -2.40
CA SER A 25 -12.19 0.82 -3.09
C SER A 25 -10.67 0.98 -3.12
N VAL A 26 -10.14 1.43 -4.26
CA VAL A 26 -8.75 1.86 -4.39
C VAL A 26 -8.68 3.33 -3.99
N LEU A 27 -7.84 3.66 -3.00
CA LEU A 27 -7.68 5.02 -2.50
C LEU A 27 -6.51 5.74 -3.17
N SER A 28 -5.38 5.05 -3.35
CA SER A 28 -4.16 5.63 -3.90
C SER A 28 -3.17 4.54 -4.32
N VAL A 29 -2.16 4.93 -5.13
CA VAL A 29 -1.15 4.04 -5.70
C VAL A 29 0.23 4.68 -5.53
N PHE A 30 1.20 3.89 -5.11
CA PHE A 30 2.57 4.31 -4.83
C PHE A 30 3.59 3.42 -5.53
N ALA A 31 4.75 3.98 -5.84
CA ALA A 31 5.90 3.24 -6.36
C ALA A 31 6.73 2.57 -5.24
N ALA A 32 6.65 3.09 -4.01
CA ALA A 32 7.37 2.57 -2.86
C ALA A 32 6.41 2.09 -1.76
N LEU A 33 6.77 0.96 -1.13
CA LEU A 33 6.00 0.38 -0.03
C LEU A 33 5.95 1.33 1.17
N GLN A 34 7.07 1.99 1.46
CA GLN A 34 7.18 2.91 2.59
C GLN A 34 6.18 4.07 2.45
N ASP A 35 6.13 4.73 1.29
CA ASP A 35 5.20 5.82 1.03
C ASP A 35 3.73 5.36 1.18
N ALA A 36 3.40 4.17 0.67
CA ALA A 36 2.07 3.59 0.80
C ALA A 36 1.70 3.31 2.27
N ASN A 37 2.64 2.75 3.03
CA ASN A 37 2.43 2.43 4.44
C ASN A 37 2.25 3.70 5.28
N GLU A 38 3.10 4.71 5.07
CA GLU A 38 3.02 6.00 5.75
C GLU A 38 1.67 6.68 5.46
N GLU A 39 1.24 6.72 4.19
CA GLU A 39 -0.05 7.27 3.83
C GLU A 39 -1.22 6.47 4.43
N CYS A 40 -1.17 5.13 4.40
CA CYS A 40 -2.22 4.29 4.94
C CYS A 40 -2.43 4.53 6.45
N LEU A 41 -1.33 4.67 7.21
CA LEU A 41 -1.39 5.03 8.63
C LEU A 41 -1.80 6.49 8.86
N ARG A 42 -1.40 7.41 7.98
CA ARG A 42 -1.83 8.82 8.05
C ARG A 42 -3.35 8.94 7.89
N GLN A 43 -3.96 8.15 7.01
CA GLN A 43 -5.42 8.13 6.81
C GLN A 43 -6.16 7.64 8.06
N ALA A 44 -5.68 6.58 8.70
CA ALA A 44 -6.21 6.12 10.00
C ALA A 44 -6.19 7.25 11.05
N ARG A 45 -5.04 7.91 11.22
CA ARG A 45 -4.88 9.02 12.18
C ARG A 45 -5.80 10.20 11.85
N ALA A 46 -5.91 10.56 10.57
CA ALA A 46 -6.77 11.66 10.12
C ALA A 46 -8.26 11.38 10.32
N ALA A 47 -8.68 10.11 10.23
CA ALA A 47 -10.04 9.68 10.49
C ALA A 47 -10.35 9.50 12.00
N GLY A 48 -9.37 9.70 12.88
CA GLY A 48 -9.53 9.50 14.33
C GLY A 48 -9.80 8.03 14.70
N VAL A 49 -9.37 7.09 13.86
CA VAL A 49 -9.63 5.66 14.05
C VAL A 49 -8.77 5.13 15.20
N GLU A 50 -9.42 4.47 16.16
CA GLU A 50 -8.73 3.66 17.15
C GLU A 50 -8.32 2.31 16.51
N LEU A 51 -7.03 2.15 16.29
CA LEU A 51 -6.48 1.00 15.57
C LEU A 51 -6.48 -0.23 16.48
N THR A 52 -7.24 -1.26 16.11
CA THR A 52 -7.31 -2.52 16.88
C THR A 52 -6.11 -3.43 16.62
N ARG A 53 -5.41 -3.23 15.50
CA ARG A 53 -4.21 -3.97 15.10
C ARG A 53 -3.34 -3.14 14.16
N GLU A 54 -2.33 -2.46 14.71
CA GLU A 54 -1.22 -1.93 13.92
C GLU A 54 -0.28 -3.10 13.58
N SER A 55 -0.56 -3.84 12.51
CA SER A 55 0.38 -4.87 12.05
C SER A 55 1.52 -4.19 11.28
N SER A 56 2.50 -3.66 12.00
CA SER A 56 3.81 -3.29 11.48
C SER A 56 4.84 -4.08 12.27
N THR A 57 5.43 -5.10 11.64
CA THR A 57 6.53 -5.84 12.23
C THR A 57 7.77 -4.94 12.25
N SER A 58 8.07 -4.34 13.39
CA SER A 58 9.40 -3.80 13.68
C SER A 58 10.37 -4.99 13.73
N GLY A 59 10.95 -5.34 12.58
CA GLY A 59 12.10 -6.25 12.53
C GLY A 59 13.31 -5.62 13.22
N PRO A 60 14.25 -6.43 13.73
CA PRO A 60 15.38 -5.94 14.50
C PRO A 60 16.27 -5.03 13.65
N GLU A 61 16.21 -3.74 13.99
CA GLU A 61 17.22 -2.69 13.90
C GLU A 61 18.47 -3.06 13.10
N THR A 62 18.36 -3.02 11.77
CA THR A 62 19.52 -2.98 10.87
C THR A 62 19.23 -1.97 9.74
N ASP A 63 19.54 -0.70 9.99
CA ASP A 63 19.76 0.37 8.99
C ASP A 63 18.72 0.62 7.88
N THR A 64 17.43 0.30 8.07
CA THR A 64 16.35 0.76 7.18
C THR A 64 15.07 1.01 7.98
N ILE A 65 14.75 2.28 8.22
CA ILE A 65 13.65 2.70 9.11
C ILE A 65 12.34 2.79 8.30
N GLY A 66 11.66 1.66 8.14
CA GLY A 66 10.33 1.59 7.53
C GLY A 66 9.71 0.19 7.65
N PRO A 67 8.37 0.05 7.67
CA PRO A 67 7.73 -1.25 7.72
C PRO A 67 8.05 -2.04 6.43
N VAL A 68 8.71 -3.19 6.61
CA VAL A 68 9.12 -4.08 5.50
C VAL A 68 7.91 -4.80 4.90
N GLU A 69 6.80 -4.87 5.63
CA GLU A 69 5.57 -5.53 5.22
C GLU A 69 4.44 -4.52 4.91
N PRO A 70 3.52 -4.85 3.98
CA PRO A 70 2.34 -4.03 3.73
C PRO A 70 1.47 -3.86 4.98
N VAL A 71 1.18 -2.61 5.31
CA VAL A 71 0.39 -2.29 6.50
C VAL A 71 -1.08 -2.61 6.27
N ARG A 72 -1.76 -3.00 7.35
CA ARG A 72 -3.21 -3.16 7.41
C ARG A 72 -3.70 -2.66 8.76
N TRP A 73 -4.87 -2.04 8.75
CA TRP A 73 -5.63 -1.71 9.95
C TRP A 73 -7.11 -1.98 9.74
N ASP A 74 -7.80 -2.20 10.86
CA ASP A 74 -9.23 -2.51 10.91
C ASP A 74 -9.88 -1.72 12.08
N THR A 75 -11.10 -1.22 11.88
CA THR A 75 -11.93 -0.56 12.91
C THR A 75 -12.94 -1.53 13.51
N LEU A 76 -13.44 -1.21 14.70
CA LEU A 76 -14.56 -1.94 15.33
C LEU A 76 -15.85 -1.87 14.51
N ASP A 77 -16.04 -0.78 13.76
CA ASP A 77 -17.21 -0.59 12.92
C ASP A 77 -17.16 -1.47 11.66
N GLY A 78 -16.04 -2.15 11.37
CA GLY A 78 -15.89 -3.06 10.25
C GLY A 78 -15.27 -2.42 9.00
N VAL A 79 -14.66 -1.25 9.13
CA VAL A 79 -13.82 -0.68 8.08
C VAL A 79 -12.47 -1.38 8.10
N SER A 80 -11.97 -1.78 6.93
CA SER A 80 -10.63 -2.34 6.78
C SER A 80 -9.87 -1.56 5.73
N CYS A 81 -8.61 -1.21 5.98
CA CYS A 81 -7.75 -0.56 5.02
C CYS A 81 -6.37 -1.21 5.04
N TRP A 82 -5.80 -1.45 3.87
CA TRP A 82 -4.53 -2.15 3.73
C TRP A 82 -3.76 -1.73 2.48
N VAL A 83 -2.46 -1.98 2.52
CA VAL A 83 -1.57 -1.88 1.37
C VAL A 83 -1.42 -3.26 0.73
N GLU A 84 -1.44 -3.32 -0.59
CA GLU A 84 -1.19 -4.55 -1.34
C GLU A 84 -0.28 -4.28 -2.54
N ALA A 85 0.63 -5.20 -2.81
CA ALA A 85 1.63 -5.08 -3.86
C ALA A 85 1.17 -5.78 -5.13
N PHE A 86 1.24 -5.07 -6.26
CA PHE A 86 0.87 -5.59 -7.58
C PHE A 86 2.05 -5.51 -8.53
N ASP A 87 2.31 -6.57 -9.28
CA ASP A 87 3.26 -6.55 -10.38
C ASP A 87 2.68 -5.75 -11.56
N VAL A 88 3.42 -4.76 -12.05
CA VAL A 88 3.08 -4.06 -13.27
C VAL A 88 3.58 -4.88 -14.46
N ILE A 89 2.64 -5.33 -15.28
CA ILE A 89 2.92 -6.02 -16.54
C ILE A 89 2.50 -5.10 -17.69
N PRO A 90 3.46 -4.42 -18.34
CA PRO A 90 3.14 -3.53 -19.46
C PRO A 90 2.48 -4.31 -20.61
N GLN A 91 1.23 -3.96 -20.94
CA GLN A 91 0.54 -4.54 -22.10
C GLN A 91 0.94 -3.86 -23.41
N ARG A 92 1.37 -2.60 -23.33
CA ARG A 92 1.85 -1.82 -24.46
C ARG A 92 2.89 -0.82 -23.96
N ILE A 93 4.03 -0.76 -24.64
CA ILE A 93 5.09 0.20 -24.35
C ILE A 93 5.04 1.25 -25.45
N GLN A 94 4.77 2.49 -25.08
CA GLN A 94 4.88 3.61 -26.01
C GLN A 94 6.30 4.16 -25.94
N PRO A 95 7.02 4.28 -27.06
CA PRO A 95 8.33 4.90 -27.05
C PRO A 95 8.20 6.38 -26.71
N SER A 96 8.98 6.84 -25.74
CA SER A 96 9.10 8.26 -25.42
C SER A 96 9.76 8.97 -26.60
N VAL A 97 9.06 9.92 -27.22
CA VAL A 97 9.68 10.85 -28.17
C VAL A 97 10.41 11.89 -27.32
N LEU A 98 11.74 11.83 -27.32
CA LEU A 98 12.57 12.90 -26.77
C LEU A 98 12.23 14.19 -27.56
N GLN A 99 11.62 15.17 -26.88
CA GLN A 99 11.49 16.53 -27.40
C GLN A 99 12.71 17.35 -26.99
#